data_AF-A0A8S3YJQ0-F1
#
_entry.id   AF-A0A8S3YJQ0-F1
#
_cell.length_a   1.000
_cell.length_b   1.000
_cell.length_c   1.000
_cell.angle_alpha   90.00
_cell.angle_beta   90.00
_cell.angle_gamma   90.00
#
_symmetry.space_group_name_H-M   'P 1'
#
loop_
_entity.id
_entity.type
_entity.pdbx_description
1 polymer ?
#
loop_
_entity_poly.entity_id
_entity_poly.type
_entity_poly.pdbx_seq_one_letter_code
_entity_poly.pdbx_strand_id
1 'polypeptide(L)'
;KVKGGSIDVHPTEKALVVNYELEATILGEMGDPMLGERKECQKVIRVKGLHENSDLSTLAKEVIEKCKLIHPSKLPEVEQLLYYLKNRKETTVSKVVTHVMGAKTKLSDKPEDPAFIDGTEVNEVANINDVDEYLEMLYDDLPDKIKGCALLLQLARNPDNLEELFQNETVVSALVRLLKEEWKNSTDLAINIIYIFFCFSSFSSFHAVILHFKIGTLCMTIIQHELKKHDLWQDELNKKKKAAEVDKNKSKTQDDYDKSLKKYEGLVRKQEQLLR
;
A
#
# COMPACT_ATOMS: atom_id res chain seq x y z
N LYS A 1 -24.46 -14.83 -9.98
CA LYS A 1 -24.37 -14.47 -11.42
C LYS A 1 -23.65 -13.13 -11.56
N VAL A 2 -22.88 -12.93 -12.63
CA VAL A 2 -22.22 -11.65 -12.94
C VAL A 2 -22.90 -11.02 -14.15
N LYS A 3 -23.09 -9.69 -14.17
CA LYS A 3 -23.44 -8.90 -15.35
C LYS A 3 -22.42 -7.77 -15.53
N GLY A 4 -21.91 -7.57 -16.74
CA GLY A 4 -21.10 -6.40 -17.08
C GLY A 4 -21.97 -5.15 -17.30
N GLY A 5 -21.52 -4.00 -16.81
CA GLY A 5 -22.18 -2.69 -16.91
C GLY A 5 -21.49 -1.74 -17.90
N SER A 6 -21.40 -0.46 -17.52
CA SER A 6 -20.65 0.55 -18.29
C SER A 6 -19.14 0.34 -18.19
N ILE A 7 -18.42 0.84 -19.19
CA ILE A 7 -16.96 1.03 -19.13
C ILE A 7 -16.71 2.52 -19.23
N ASP A 8 -16.02 3.05 -18.24
CA ASP A 8 -15.73 4.48 -18.09
C ASP A 8 -14.21 4.70 -18.03
N VAL A 9 -13.76 5.95 -18.11
CA VAL A 9 -12.33 6.31 -17.95
C VAL A 9 -12.05 6.80 -16.53
N HIS A 10 -10.89 6.42 -15.97
CA HIS A 10 -10.52 6.85 -14.62
C HIS A 10 -10.34 8.39 -14.57
N PRO A 11 -10.82 9.09 -13.53
CA PRO A 11 -10.75 10.55 -13.45
C PRO A 11 -9.34 11.14 -13.34
N THR A 12 -8.29 10.32 -13.30
CA THR A 12 -6.88 10.74 -13.09
C THR A 12 -5.89 9.86 -13.85
N GLU A 13 -5.94 8.55 -13.64
CA GLU A 13 -5.02 7.56 -14.22
C GLU A 13 -5.29 7.24 -15.69
N LYS A 14 -4.29 6.62 -16.35
CA LYS A 14 -4.44 5.91 -17.64
C LYS A 14 -5.08 4.53 -17.40
N ALA A 15 -6.33 4.53 -16.95
CA ALA A 15 -7.08 3.33 -16.57
C ALA A 15 -8.55 3.40 -17.02
N LEU A 16 -9.14 2.24 -17.28
CA LEU A 16 -10.58 2.06 -17.50
C LEU A 16 -11.25 1.61 -16.19
N VAL A 17 -12.52 1.98 -15.98
CA VAL A 17 -13.34 1.53 -14.85
C VAL A 17 -14.51 0.72 -15.40
N VAL A 18 -14.55 -0.58 -15.10
CA VAL A 18 -15.64 -1.47 -15.49
C VAL A 18 -16.61 -1.61 -14.32
N ASN A 19 -17.82 -1.10 -14.48
CA ASN A 19 -18.91 -1.34 -13.53
C ASN A 19 -19.49 -2.73 -13.78
N TYR A 20 -19.84 -3.47 -12.72
CA TYR A 20 -20.48 -4.79 -12.84
C TYR A 20 -21.41 -5.10 -11.65
N GLU A 21 -22.43 -5.92 -11.90
CA GLU A 21 -23.39 -6.37 -10.88
C GLU A 21 -23.12 -7.82 -10.51
N LEU A 22 -23.00 -8.09 -9.21
CA LEU A 22 -23.01 -9.42 -8.62
C LEU A 22 -24.41 -9.71 -8.05
N GLU A 23 -25.13 -10.65 -8.66
CA GLU A 23 -26.38 -11.21 -8.13
C GLU A 23 -26.07 -12.50 -7.37
N ALA A 24 -26.31 -12.55 -6.07
CA ALA A 24 -26.44 -13.83 -5.36
C ALA A 24 -27.75 -14.50 -5.79
N THR A 25 -27.77 -15.84 -5.85
CA THR A 25 -29.01 -16.61 -6.06
C THR A 25 -29.09 -17.64 -4.97
N ILE A 26 -29.98 -17.42 -4.02
CA ILE A 26 -30.23 -18.34 -2.92
C ILE A 26 -31.33 -19.30 -3.41
N LEU A 27 -31.05 -20.60 -3.38
CA LEU A 27 -32.07 -21.62 -3.64
C LEU A 27 -32.85 -21.83 -2.34
N GLY A 28 -34.19 -21.73 -2.41
CA GLY A 28 -35.07 -22.05 -1.29
C GLY A 28 -35.12 -23.57 -1.04
N GLU A 29 -35.80 -23.98 0.03
CA GLU A 29 -35.86 -25.40 0.46
C GLU A 29 -36.46 -26.36 -0.58
N MET A 30 -37.27 -25.85 -1.53
CA MET A 30 -37.80 -26.63 -2.67
C MET A 30 -37.00 -26.48 -3.98
N GLY A 31 -35.85 -25.79 -3.95
CA GLY A 31 -35.00 -25.55 -5.13
C GLY A 31 -35.37 -24.32 -5.98
N ASP A 32 -36.42 -23.58 -5.61
CA ASP A 32 -36.82 -22.35 -6.30
C ASP A 32 -35.78 -21.22 -6.09
N PRO A 33 -35.44 -20.42 -7.12
CA PRO A 33 -34.51 -19.31 -6.99
C PRO A 33 -35.16 -18.12 -6.29
N MET A 34 -34.76 -17.88 -5.04
CA MET A 34 -35.16 -16.69 -4.28
C MET A 34 -34.32 -15.47 -4.66
N LEU A 35 -34.89 -14.28 -4.47
CA LEU A 35 -34.23 -13.00 -4.79
C LEU A 35 -33.08 -12.73 -3.81
N GLY A 36 -31.86 -13.12 -4.18
CA GLY A 36 -30.65 -12.85 -3.40
C GLY A 36 -30.18 -11.40 -3.51
N GLU A 37 -29.19 -11.05 -2.68
CA GLU A 37 -28.62 -9.71 -2.67
C GLU A 37 -27.95 -9.34 -4.00
N ARG A 38 -28.05 -8.06 -4.35
CA ARG A 38 -27.39 -7.43 -5.49
C ARG A 38 -26.30 -6.49 -4.98
N LYS A 39 -25.07 -6.70 -5.42
CA LYS A 39 -23.93 -5.82 -5.13
C LYS A 39 -23.40 -5.21 -6.43
N GLU A 40 -23.43 -3.89 -6.51
CA GLU A 40 -22.70 -3.14 -7.54
C GLU A 40 -21.22 -3.08 -7.15
N CYS A 41 -20.34 -3.33 -8.12
CA CYS A 41 -18.89 -3.37 -7.96
C CYS A 41 -18.20 -2.66 -9.13
N GLN A 42 -16.97 -2.20 -8.91
CA GLN A 42 -16.12 -1.61 -9.94
C GLN A 42 -14.81 -2.38 -10.05
N LYS A 43 -14.30 -2.57 -11.28
CA LYS A 43 -12.94 -3.07 -11.53
C LYS A 43 -12.16 -2.04 -12.33
N VAL A 44 -11.09 -1.51 -11.74
CA VAL A 44 -10.14 -0.62 -12.43
C VAL A 44 -9.15 -1.47 -13.23
N ILE A 45 -8.97 -1.13 -14.51
CA ILE A 45 -8.02 -1.75 -15.43
C ILE A 45 -6.98 -0.70 -15.82
N ARG A 46 -5.82 -0.74 -15.17
CA ARG A 46 -4.67 0.12 -15.52
C ARG A 46 -4.09 -0.31 -16.86
N VAL A 47 -4.00 0.63 -17.81
CA VAL A 47 -3.58 0.36 -19.19
C VAL A 47 -2.06 0.43 -19.28
N LYS A 48 -1.39 -0.70 -19.04
CA LYS A 48 0.07 -0.82 -19.22
C LYS A 48 0.43 -0.45 -20.68
N GLY A 49 1.47 0.37 -20.87
CA GLY A 49 1.99 0.72 -22.20
C GLY A 49 1.24 1.79 -23.01
N LEU A 50 0.32 2.57 -22.44
CA LEU A 50 -0.40 3.64 -23.16
C LEU A 50 0.46 4.93 -23.33
N HIS A 51 0.96 5.15 -24.55
CA HIS A 51 1.83 6.25 -24.97
C HIS A 51 1.48 6.77 -26.37
N GLU A 52 2.13 7.84 -26.84
CA GLU A 52 1.79 8.54 -28.09
C GLU A 52 1.82 7.64 -29.34
N ASN A 53 2.65 6.58 -29.35
CA ASN A 53 2.78 5.64 -30.46
C ASN A 53 2.08 4.29 -30.24
N SER A 54 1.31 4.10 -29.16
CA SER A 54 0.56 2.84 -28.93
C SER A 54 -0.44 2.56 -30.05
N ASP A 55 -0.43 1.32 -30.55
CA ASP A 55 -1.56 0.72 -31.26
C ASP A 55 -2.69 0.43 -30.26
N LEU A 56 -3.81 1.15 -30.43
CA LEU A 56 -4.98 1.05 -29.58
C LEU A 56 -5.79 -0.22 -29.85
N SER A 57 -5.74 -0.77 -31.07
CA SER A 57 -6.54 -1.93 -31.47
C SER A 57 -5.96 -3.25 -30.97
N THR A 58 -4.63 -3.37 -30.86
CA THR A 58 -4.00 -4.50 -30.16
C THR A 58 -4.23 -4.38 -28.66
N LEU A 59 -4.04 -3.18 -28.09
CA LEU A 59 -4.19 -2.92 -26.66
C LEU A 59 -5.64 -3.12 -26.14
N ALA A 60 -6.65 -2.77 -26.95
CA ALA A 60 -8.06 -3.02 -26.62
C ALA A 60 -8.42 -4.52 -26.62
N LYS A 61 -7.83 -5.30 -27.53
CA LYS A 61 -7.99 -6.76 -27.56
C LYS A 61 -7.36 -7.40 -26.32
N GLU A 62 -6.14 -6.98 -25.97
CA GLU A 62 -5.45 -7.44 -24.76
C GLU A 62 -6.26 -7.14 -23.48
N VAL A 63 -6.85 -5.93 -23.39
CA VAL A 63 -7.73 -5.54 -22.27
C VAL A 63 -8.97 -6.43 -22.16
N ILE A 64 -9.59 -6.80 -23.28
CA ILE A 64 -10.77 -7.69 -23.29
C ILE A 64 -10.39 -9.15 -22.97
N GLU A 65 -9.28 -9.64 -23.53
CA GLU A 65 -8.77 -10.99 -23.25
C GLU A 65 -8.42 -11.17 -21.77
N LYS A 66 -7.79 -10.15 -21.16
CA LYS A 66 -7.44 -10.15 -19.73
C LYS A 66 -8.62 -9.82 -18.81
N CYS A 67 -9.68 -9.16 -19.29
CA CYS A 67 -10.85 -8.79 -18.48
C CYS A 67 -12.17 -9.39 -18.98
N LYS A 68 -12.47 -10.60 -18.50
CA LYS A 68 -13.71 -11.35 -18.74
C LYS A 68 -15.01 -10.66 -18.26
N LEU A 69 -14.93 -9.50 -17.61
CA LEU A 69 -16.08 -8.65 -17.30
C LEU A 69 -16.53 -7.80 -18.50
N ILE A 70 -15.63 -7.57 -19.47
CA ILE A 70 -15.93 -6.86 -20.72
C ILE A 70 -16.35 -7.90 -21.78
N HIS A 71 -17.54 -7.73 -22.34
CA HIS A 71 -18.00 -8.57 -23.44
C HIS A 71 -17.29 -8.17 -24.76
N PRO A 72 -16.84 -9.10 -25.61
CA PRO A 72 -16.09 -8.79 -26.84
C PRO A 72 -16.78 -7.82 -27.82
N SER A 73 -18.11 -7.72 -27.80
CA SER A 73 -18.84 -6.72 -28.60
C SER A 73 -18.54 -5.26 -28.19
N LYS A 74 -17.95 -5.03 -27.02
CA LYS A 74 -17.50 -3.72 -26.54
C LYS A 74 -16.09 -3.35 -27.02
N LEU A 75 -15.47 -4.10 -27.93
CA LEU A 75 -14.15 -3.74 -28.48
C LEU A 75 -14.08 -2.29 -29.00
N PRO A 76 -15.05 -1.75 -29.78
CA PRO A 76 -15.00 -0.36 -30.23
C PRO A 76 -15.16 0.66 -29.08
N GLU A 77 -15.94 0.33 -28.05
CA GLU A 77 -16.11 1.14 -26.83
C GLU A 77 -14.76 1.23 -26.09
N VAL A 78 -14.06 0.10 -25.92
CA VAL A 78 -12.72 0.04 -25.32
C VAL A 78 -11.70 0.82 -26.17
N GLU A 79 -11.63 0.61 -27.49
CA GLU A 79 -10.72 1.35 -28.39
C GLU A 79 -10.93 2.87 -28.28
N GLN A 80 -12.18 3.33 -28.24
CA GLN A 80 -12.54 4.75 -28.11
C GLN A 80 -12.15 5.33 -26.74
N LEU A 81 -12.33 4.57 -25.65
CA LEU A 81 -11.94 5.00 -24.30
C LEU A 81 -10.40 5.02 -24.14
N LEU A 82 -9.68 4.08 -24.77
CA LEU A 82 -8.22 4.11 -24.85
C LEU A 82 -7.71 5.29 -25.69
N TYR A 83 -8.36 5.62 -26.81
CA TYR A 83 -8.08 6.82 -27.58
C TYR A 83 -8.29 8.09 -26.75
N TYR A 84 -9.37 8.17 -25.97
CA TYR A 84 -9.60 9.28 -25.05
C TYR A 84 -8.49 9.36 -23.99
N LEU A 85 -8.10 8.26 -23.33
CA LEU A 85 -7.01 8.25 -22.35
C LEU A 85 -5.65 8.61 -22.94
N LYS A 86 -5.40 8.30 -24.22
CA LYS A 86 -4.18 8.64 -24.96
C LYS A 86 -4.12 10.13 -25.31
N ASN A 87 -5.23 10.69 -25.79
CA ASN A 87 -5.31 12.08 -26.27
C ASN A 87 -5.73 13.06 -25.17
N ARG A 88 -6.13 12.56 -24.00
CA ARG A 88 -6.28 13.34 -22.76
C ARG A 88 -4.94 13.98 -22.43
N LYS A 89 -4.85 15.29 -22.60
CA LYS A 89 -3.74 16.08 -22.07
C LYS A 89 -3.53 15.71 -20.60
N GLU A 90 -2.30 15.37 -20.23
CA GLU A 90 -1.91 15.22 -18.84
C GLU A 90 -2.01 16.61 -18.19
N THR A 91 -3.18 16.93 -17.65
CA THR A 91 -3.37 18.12 -16.83
C THR A 91 -2.34 18.04 -15.70
N THR A 92 -1.50 19.05 -15.56
CA THR A 92 -0.32 19.03 -14.67
C THR A 92 -0.71 19.23 -13.20
N VAL A 93 -1.57 18.35 -12.69
CA VAL A 93 -2.12 18.36 -11.33
C VAL A 93 -1.33 17.45 -10.39
N SER A 94 -0.32 16.73 -10.88
CA SER A 94 0.62 15.89 -10.10
C SER A 94 1.49 16.65 -9.09
N LYS A 95 1.16 17.92 -8.81
CA LYS A 95 1.70 18.77 -7.73
C LYS A 95 0.62 19.59 -6.99
N VAL A 96 -0.68 19.30 -7.18
CA VAL A 96 -1.80 20.14 -6.68
C VAL A 96 -3.00 19.36 -6.12
N VAL A 97 -3.22 18.06 -6.43
CA VAL A 97 -4.40 17.30 -5.92
C VAL A 97 -4.40 17.09 -4.39
N THR A 98 -3.33 17.42 -3.66
CA THR A 98 -3.30 17.43 -2.20
C THR A 98 -4.24 18.47 -1.54
N HIS A 99 -4.96 19.29 -2.32
CA HIS A 99 -6.07 20.09 -1.81
C HIS A 99 -7.33 19.99 -2.68
N VAL A 100 -8.48 20.04 -1.98
CA VAL A 100 -9.86 20.10 -2.51
C VAL A 100 -10.41 18.80 -3.14
N MET A 101 -10.88 17.89 -2.26
CA MET A 101 -12.26 17.35 -2.35
C MET A 101 -12.71 16.81 -0.98
N GLY A 102 -13.02 17.71 -0.04
CA GLY A 102 -13.43 17.39 1.35
C GLY A 102 -14.74 18.06 1.78
N ALA A 103 -15.80 17.89 0.99
CA ALA A 103 -17.04 18.68 1.13
C ALA A 103 -18.12 18.02 2.03
N LYS A 104 -17.87 18.01 3.35
CA LYS A 104 -18.88 17.91 4.44
C LYS A 104 -19.78 16.65 4.51
N THR A 105 -19.38 15.72 5.37
CA THR A 105 -20.25 15.30 6.50
C THR A 105 -19.49 15.53 7.81
N LYS A 106 -20.20 15.67 8.94
CA LYS A 106 -19.60 15.91 10.27
C LYS A 106 -19.48 14.61 11.07
N LEU A 107 -18.64 14.63 12.11
CA LEU A 107 -18.49 13.63 13.18
C LEU A 107 -17.67 12.36 12.84
N SER A 108 -16.35 12.50 12.85
CA SER A 108 -15.41 11.44 13.26
C SER A 108 -14.01 12.06 13.40
N ASP A 109 -13.36 11.90 14.56
CA ASP A 109 -11.95 12.23 14.73
C ASP A 109 -11.10 11.12 14.09
N LYS A 110 -10.91 11.21 12.76
CA LYS A 110 -9.90 10.43 12.07
C LYS A 110 -8.52 11.07 12.27
N PRO A 111 -7.46 10.29 12.55
CA PRO A 111 -6.09 10.75 12.34
C PRO A 111 -5.92 11.27 10.91
N GLU A 112 -5.13 12.34 10.75
CA GLU A 112 -4.74 12.79 9.42
C GLU A 112 -3.91 11.70 8.73
N ASP A 113 -4.21 11.42 7.45
CA ASP A 113 -3.50 10.40 6.69
C ASP A 113 -2.01 10.80 6.58
N PRO A 114 -1.08 10.07 7.23
CA PRO A 114 0.27 10.55 7.41
C PRO A 114 0.97 10.58 6.06
N ALA A 115 1.27 11.79 5.58
CA ALA A 115 2.10 12.01 4.39
C ALA A 115 3.50 11.42 4.61
N PHE A 116 3.64 10.14 4.27
CA PHE A 116 4.89 9.39 4.32
C PHE A 116 5.90 10.08 3.42
N ILE A 117 6.92 10.70 4.02
CA ILE A 117 8.10 11.13 3.27
C ILE A 117 8.77 9.87 2.75
N ASP A 118 8.99 9.82 1.45
CA ASP A 118 9.30 8.59 0.73
C ASP A 118 10.75 8.14 1.02
N GLY A 119 10.86 7.21 1.98
CA GLY A 119 12.11 6.52 2.33
C GLY A 119 12.24 5.16 1.65
N THR A 120 11.22 4.76 0.89
CA THR A 120 11.06 3.45 0.25
C THR A 120 10.43 3.64 -1.13
N GLU A 121 11.09 4.48 -1.96
CA GLU A 121 10.77 4.75 -3.37
C GLU A 121 10.90 3.49 -4.24
N VAL A 122 10.01 2.53 -4.02
CA VAL A 122 9.76 1.43 -4.94
C VAL A 122 9.06 2.05 -6.14
N ASN A 123 9.85 2.37 -7.17
CA ASN A 123 9.40 2.96 -8.44
C ASN A 123 8.42 2.07 -9.23
N GLU A 124 8.12 0.88 -8.69
CA GLU A 124 7.18 -0.11 -9.20
C GLU A 124 5.83 0.05 -8.47
N VAL A 125 4.76 0.20 -9.26
CA VAL A 125 3.40 0.40 -8.76
C VAL A 125 2.76 -0.96 -8.53
N ALA A 126 2.38 -1.25 -7.28
CA ALA A 126 1.83 -2.54 -6.90
C ALA A 126 0.48 -2.84 -7.57
N ASN A 127 0.23 -4.13 -7.78
CA ASN A 127 -0.94 -4.68 -8.44
C ASN A 127 -1.48 -5.90 -7.68
N ILE A 128 -2.78 -5.94 -7.40
CA ILE A 128 -3.42 -6.97 -6.57
C ILE A 128 -3.31 -8.39 -7.18
N ASN A 129 -3.16 -8.48 -8.51
CA ASN A 129 -3.01 -9.76 -9.21
C ASN A 129 -1.59 -10.36 -9.07
N ASP A 130 -0.63 -9.58 -8.57
CA ASP A 130 0.79 -9.95 -8.51
C ASP A 130 1.22 -10.24 -7.04
N VAL A 131 0.24 -10.46 -6.14
CA VAL A 131 0.45 -10.67 -4.69
C VAL A 131 1.29 -11.91 -4.37
N ASP A 132 1.19 -12.98 -5.16
CA ASP A 132 1.99 -14.19 -4.94
C ASP A 132 3.48 -13.93 -5.19
N GLU A 133 3.82 -13.08 -6.18
CA GLU A 133 5.20 -12.62 -6.40
C GLU A 133 5.70 -11.82 -5.18
N TYR A 134 4.87 -10.93 -4.62
CA TYR A 134 5.23 -10.13 -3.44
C TYR A 134 5.33 -10.97 -2.16
N LEU A 135 4.66 -12.14 -2.12
CA LEU A 135 4.74 -13.13 -1.06
C LEU A 135 6.04 -13.95 -1.13
N GLU A 136 6.47 -14.37 -2.32
CA GLU A 136 7.76 -15.07 -2.53
C GLU A 136 8.92 -14.22 -1.97
N MET A 137 8.92 -12.91 -2.27
CA MET A 137 9.91 -11.94 -1.75
C MET A 137 10.00 -11.86 -0.21
N LEU A 138 9.01 -12.35 0.54
CA LEU A 138 9.06 -12.40 2.01
C LEU A 138 9.94 -13.55 2.56
N TYR A 139 10.39 -14.45 1.68
CA TYR A 139 11.24 -15.60 2.01
C TYR A 139 12.71 -15.41 1.59
N ASP A 140 12.99 -14.47 0.68
CA ASP A 140 14.33 -14.13 0.15
C ASP A 140 15.20 -13.33 1.14
N ASP A 141 16.15 -12.54 0.65
CA ASP A 141 17.04 -11.69 1.45
C ASP A 141 16.35 -10.40 1.96
N LEU A 142 16.96 -9.75 2.96
CA LEU A 142 16.38 -8.57 3.63
C LEU A 142 15.95 -7.41 2.70
N PRO A 143 16.67 -7.06 1.60
CA PRO A 143 16.23 -6.00 0.68
C PRO A 143 14.90 -6.36 0.00
N ASP A 144 14.74 -7.61 -0.41
CA ASP A 144 13.56 -8.12 -1.12
C ASP A 144 12.37 -8.23 -0.16
N LYS A 145 12.57 -8.66 1.10
CA LYS A 145 11.53 -8.59 2.13
C LYS A 145 11.01 -7.16 2.35
N ILE A 146 11.91 -6.17 2.36
CA ILE A 146 11.53 -4.75 2.50
C ILE A 146 10.72 -4.30 1.28
N LYS A 147 11.13 -4.66 0.06
CA LYS A 147 10.41 -4.34 -1.18
C LYS A 147 9.04 -5.04 -1.27
N GLY A 148 8.96 -6.33 -0.98
CA GLY A 148 7.71 -7.11 -0.94
C GLY A 148 6.72 -6.54 0.08
N CYS A 149 7.17 -6.25 1.31
CA CYS A 149 6.33 -5.56 2.31
C CYS A 149 5.92 -4.14 1.86
N ALA A 150 6.74 -3.41 1.13
CA ALA A 150 6.37 -2.09 0.60
C ALA A 150 5.30 -2.18 -0.50
N LEU A 151 5.37 -3.18 -1.39
CA LEU A 151 4.37 -3.44 -2.43
C LEU A 151 3.04 -3.92 -1.83
N LEU A 152 3.08 -4.83 -0.86
CA LEU A 152 1.89 -5.23 -0.08
C LEU A 152 1.28 -4.05 0.68
N LEU A 153 2.09 -3.12 1.19
CA LEU A 153 1.59 -1.88 1.80
C LEU A 153 0.95 -0.93 0.78
N GLN A 154 1.53 -0.76 -0.42
CA GLN A 154 0.88 0.00 -1.49
C GLN A 154 -0.53 -0.54 -1.80
N LEU A 155 -0.70 -1.87 -1.79
CA LEU A 155 -2.02 -2.50 -1.97
C LEU A 155 -2.94 -2.27 -0.76
N ALA A 156 -2.46 -2.46 0.46
CA ALA A 156 -3.24 -2.33 1.69
C ALA A 156 -3.75 -0.88 1.94
N ARG A 157 -3.08 0.13 1.38
CA ARG A 157 -3.56 1.52 1.41
C ARG A 157 -4.84 1.76 0.61
N ASN A 158 -5.22 0.87 -0.31
CA ASN A 158 -6.53 0.91 -0.97
C ASN A 158 -7.54 0.01 -0.23
N PRO A 159 -8.64 0.56 0.33
CA PRO A 159 -9.66 -0.22 1.03
C PRO A 159 -10.24 -1.39 0.23
N ASP A 160 -10.40 -1.24 -1.09
CA ASP A 160 -10.99 -2.30 -1.94
C ASP A 160 -10.13 -3.57 -2.01
N ASN A 161 -8.81 -3.44 -1.82
CA ASN A 161 -7.87 -4.56 -1.83
C ASN A 161 -7.84 -5.32 -0.49
N LEU A 162 -8.29 -4.71 0.61
CA LEU A 162 -8.01 -5.22 1.95
C LEU A 162 -8.66 -6.57 2.25
N GLU A 163 -9.87 -6.81 1.75
CA GLU A 163 -10.56 -8.10 1.93
C GLU A 163 -9.80 -9.23 1.22
N GLU A 164 -9.31 -8.98 0.00
CA GLU A 164 -8.54 -9.96 -0.79
C GLU A 164 -7.17 -10.25 -0.17
N LEU A 165 -6.45 -9.21 0.26
CA LEU A 165 -5.18 -9.34 0.99
C LEU A 165 -5.33 -10.07 2.33
N PHE A 166 -6.44 -9.86 3.04
CA PHE A 166 -6.68 -10.41 4.36
C PHE A 166 -7.18 -11.86 4.32
N GLN A 167 -7.98 -12.22 3.31
CA GLN A 167 -8.39 -13.60 3.05
C GLN A 167 -7.22 -14.49 2.57
N ASN A 168 -6.13 -13.90 2.06
CA ASN A 168 -4.88 -14.63 1.85
C ASN A 168 -4.17 -14.91 3.19
N GLU A 169 -4.57 -16.00 3.85
CA GLU A 169 -4.00 -16.45 5.13
C GLU A 169 -2.46 -16.63 5.07
N THR A 170 -1.90 -16.88 3.90
CA THR A 170 -0.45 -17.10 3.73
C THR A 170 0.31 -15.77 3.77
N VAL A 171 -0.19 -14.73 3.09
CA VAL A 171 0.31 -13.35 3.21
C VAL A 171 0.20 -12.85 4.64
N VAL A 172 -0.97 -13.02 5.29
CA VAL A 172 -1.15 -12.62 6.69
C VAL A 172 -0.18 -13.38 7.60
N SER A 173 -0.03 -14.69 7.43
CA SER A 173 0.89 -15.50 8.25
C SER A 173 2.36 -15.14 8.03
N ALA A 174 2.78 -14.84 6.80
CA ALA A 174 4.13 -14.39 6.50
C ALA A 174 4.42 -13.03 7.14
N LEU A 175 3.52 -12.05 7.01
CA LEU A 175 3.63 -10.74 7.65
C LEU A 175 3.69 -10.87 9.19
N VAL A 176 2.88 -11.75 9.79
CA VAL A 176 2.94 -12.07 11.24
C VAL A 176 4.28 -12.71 11.62
N ARG A 177 4.85 -13.58 10.78
CA ARG A 177 6.16 -14.20 11.02
C ARG A 177 7.27 -13.15 11.02
N LEU A 178 7.37 -12.33 9.96
CA LEU A 178 8.37 -11.27 9.85
C LEU A 178 8.26 -10.26 11.01
N LEU A 179 7.04 -9.88 11.42
CA LEU A 179 6.81 -8.98 12.55
C LEU A 179 7.15 -9.58 13.93
N LYS A 180 7.25 -10.92 14.05
CA LYS A 180 7.71 -11.60 15.26
C LYS A 180 9.22 -11.80 15.29
N GLU A 181 9.79 -12.19 14.16
CA GLU A 181 11.17 -12.69 14.05
C GLU A 181 12.17 -11.61 13.60
N GLU A 182 11.82 -10.79 12.61
CA GLU A 182 12.78 -10.03 11.81
C GLU A 182 12.68 -8.50 11.96
N TRP A 183 11.66 -7.99 12.65
CA TRP A 183 11.41 -6.55 12.89
C TRP A 183 12.58 -5.77 13.51
N LYS A 184 13.50 -6.43 14.22
CA LYS A 184 14.70 -5.79 14.79
C LYS A 184 15.79 -5.51 13.74
N ASN A 185 15.76 -6.23 12.62
CA ASN A 185 16.78 -6.19 11.58
C ASN A 185 16.61 -4.94 10.69
N SER A 186 15.37 -4.49 10.50
CA SER A 186 15.05 -3.29 9.73
C SER A 186 13.84 -2.56 10.33
N THR A 187 14.03 -1.29 10.69
CA THR A 187 12.92 -0.40 11.09
C THR A 187 11.94 -0.20 9.93
N ASP A 188 12.41 -0.17 8.67
CA ASP A 188 11.56 -0.04 7.47
C ASP A 188 10.61 -1.24 7.29
N LEU A 189 11.11 -2.45 7.60
CA LEU A 189 10.29 -3.66 7.59
C LEU A 189 9.21 -3.61 8.68
N ALA A 190 9.58 -3.16 9.89
CA ALA A 190 8.63 -2.98 10.98
C ALA A 190 7.54 -1.94 10.65
N ILE A 191 7.93 -0.78 10.09
CA ILE A 191 7.01 0.27 9.62
C ILE A 191 6.03 -0.30 8.60
N ASN A 192 6.52 -0.94 7.54
CA ASN A 192 5.67 -1.44 6.45
C ASN A 192 4.63 -2.44 6.96
N ILE A 193 5.05 -3.41 7.78
CA ILE A 193 4.16 -4.46 8.28
C ILE A 193 3.17 -3.91 9.33
N ILE A 194 3.60 -3.03 10.25
CA ILE A 194 2.69 -2.40 11.21
C ILE A 194 1.64 -1.55 10.50
N TYR A 195 2.01 -0.81 9.45
CA TYR A 195 1.06 0.02 8.73
C TYR A 195 0.08 -0.81 7.87
N ILE A 196 0.49 -1.98 7.36
CA ILE A 196 -0.47 -2.96 6.79
C ILE A 196 -1.49 -3.42 7.86
N PHE A 197 -1.04 -3.78 9.06
CA PHE A 197 -1.97 -4.16 10.15
C PHE A 197 -2.82 -2.98 10.65
N PHE A 198 -2.35 -1.74 10.56
CA PHE A 198 -3.17 -0.56 10.79
C PHE A 198 -4.28 -0.42 9.73
N CYS A 199 -3.97 -0.60 8.44
CA CYS A 199 -4.97 -0.63 7.37
C CYS A 199 -6.02 -1.72 7.63
N PHE A 200 -5.62 -2.95 7.99
CA PHE A 200 -6.56 -4.00 8.41
C PHE A 200 -7.37 -3.60 9.67
N SER A 201 -6.77 -2.91 10.64
CA SER A 201 -7.48 -2.47 11.86
C SER A 201 -8.61 -1.47 11.60
N SER A 202 -8.69 -0.88 10.40
CA SER A 202 -9.82 -0.02 9.99
C SER A 202 -11.15 -0.77 9.85
N PHE A 203 -11.14 -2.11 9.78
CA PHE A 203 -12.32 -2.94 9.55
C PHE A 203 -12.56 -3.91 10.72
N SER A 204 -13.76 -3.87 11.30
CA SER A 204 -14.11 -4.65 12.49
C SER A 204 -14.18 -6.17 12.23
N SER A 205 -14.41 -6.58 10.98
CA SER A 205 -14.27 -7.98 10.52
C SER A 205 -12.89 -8.56 10.82
N PHE A 206 -11.84 -7.74 10.73
CA PHE A 206 -10.45 -8.18 10.82
C PHE A 206 -9.92 -8.18 12.27
N HIS A 207 -10.62 -7.51 13.20
CA HIS A 207 -10.19 -7.33 14.60
C HIS A 207 -9.96 -8.65 15.35
N ALA A 208 -10.77 -9.68 15.08
CA ALA A 208 -10.64 -10.99 15.72
C ALA A 208 -9.29 -11.67 15.41
N VAL A 209 -8.80 -11.55 14.17
CA VAL A 209 -7.54 -12.14 13.71
C VAL A 209 -6.34 -11.32 14.19
N ILE A 210 -6.46 -9.99 14.19
CA ILE A 210 -5.47 -9.06 14.77
C ILE A 210 -5.27 -9.34 16.26
N LEU A 211 -6.36 -9.65 16.99
CA LEU A 211 -6.32 -10.10 18.39
C LEU A 211 -5.69 -11.50 18.52
N HIS A 212 -6.09 -12.46 17.69
CA HIS A 212 -5.56 -13.83 17.69
C HIS A 212 -4.04 -13.88 17.54
N PHE A 213 -3.49 -13.14 16.56
CA PHE A 213 -2.04 -13.06 16.34
C PHE A 213 -1.31 -12.13 17.33
N LYS A 214 -2.05 -11.44 18.22
CA LYS A 214 -1.57 -10.52 19.26
C LYS A 214 -0.78 -9.33 18.70
N ILE A 215 -1.20 -8.79 17.55
CA ILE A 215 -0.49 -7.70 16.86
C ILE A 215 -0.27 -6.49 17.77
N GLY A 216 -1.29 -6.08 18.55
CA GLY A 216 -1.14 -4.98 19.51
C GLY A 216 -0.06 -5.21 20.57
N THR A 217 0.16 -6.46 21.01
CA THR A 217 1.26 -6.81 21.92
C THR A 217 2.62 -6.73 21.23
N LEU A 218 2.69 -7.09 19.94
CA LEU A 218 3.90 -6.92 19.13
C LEU A 218 4.22 -5.43 18.95
N CYS A 219 3.25 -4.61 18.55
CA CYS A 219 3.42 -3.15 18.44
C CYS A 219 3.93 -2.54 19.75
N MET A 220 3.33 -2.86 20.90
CA MET A 220 3.83 -2.37 22.21
C MET A 220 5.25 -2.84 22.54
N THR A 221 5.64 -4.05 22.12
CA THR A 221 7.01 -4.57 22.29
C THR A 221 8.00 -3.83 21.39
N ILE A 222 7.60 -3.50 20.17
CA ILE A 222 8.39 -2.78 19.17
C ILE A 222 8.59 -1.32 19.61
N ILE A 223 7.53 -0.65 20.06
CA ILE A 223 7.57 0.70 20.65
C ILE A 223 8.54 0.76 21.84
N GLN A 224 8.42 -0.16 22.80
CA GLN A 224 9.32 -0.23 23.96
C GLN A 224 10.79 -0.47 23.60
N HIS A 225 11.06 -1.15 22.49
CA HIS A 225 12.41 -1.38 21.98
C HIS A 225 12.96 -0.14 21.30
N GLU A 226 12.20 0.50 20.41
CA GLU A 226 12.66 1.68 19.67
C GLU A 226 12.91 2.88 20.62
N LEU A 227 12.12 3.02 21.69
CA LEU A 227 12.38 3.99 22.76
C LEU A 227 13.75 3.75 23.43
N LYS A 228 14.03 2.53 23.91
CA LYS A 228 15.33 2.20 24.54
C LYS A 228 16.51 2.35 23.57
N LYS A 229 16.28 2.09 22.28
CA LYS A 229 17.25 2.21 21.19
C LYS A 229 17.58 3.69 20.91
N HIS A 230 16.57 4.57 20.97
CA HIS A 230 16.73 6.02 20.94
C HIS A 230 17.57 6.52 22.11
N ASP A 231 17.25 6.10 23.34
CA ASP A 231 18.03 6.49 24.54
C ASP A 231 19.52 6.15 24.37
N LEU A 232 19.83 4.94 23.89
CA LEU A 232 21.19 4.50 23.61
C LEU A 232 21.89 5.37 22.54
N TRP A 233 21.20 5.71 21.45
CA TRP A 233 21.76 6.60 20.41
C TRP A 233 21.99 8.02 20.91
N GLN A 234 21.09 8.55 21.73
CA GLN A 234 21.22 9.87 22.35
C GLN A 234 22.43 9.89 23.29
N ASP A 235 22.64 8.81 24.03
CA ASP A 235 23.77 8.62 24.94
C ASP A 235 25.11 8.47 24.19
N GLU A 236 25.15 7.76 23.05
CA GLU A 236 26.31 7.72 22.15
C GLU A 236 26.64 9.08 21.54
N LEU A 237 25.62 9.81 21.08
CA LEU A 237 25.77 11.14 20.48
C LEU A 237 26.31 12.14 21.52
N ASN A 238 25.79 12.10 22.74
CA ASN A 238 26.28 12.91 23.87
C ASN A 238 27.73 12.59 24.25
N LYS A 239 28.15 11.32 24.21
CA LYS A 239 29.55 10.91 24.45
C LYS A 239 30.48 11.47 23.36
N LYS A 240 30.08 11.38 22.08
CA LYS A 240 30.84 11.92 20.95
C LYS A 240 30.93 13.46 20.98
N LYS A 241 29.85 14.16 21.33
CA LYS A 241 29.83 15.60 21.50
C LYS A 241 30.89 16.06 22.51
N LYS A 242 30.88 15.47 23.71
CA LYS A 242 31.86 15.76 24.77
C LYS A 242 33.29 15.47 24.36
N ALA A 243 33.52 14.44 23.53
CA ALA A 243 34.86 14.15 23.00
C ALA A 243 35.34 15.26 22.03
N ALA A 244 34.48 15.76 21.13
CA ALA A 244 34.81 16.85 20.22
C ALA A 244 35.01 18.21 20.92
N GLU A 245 34.34 18.43 22.06
CA GLU A 245 34.53 19.62 22.90
C GLU A 245 35.89 19.65 23.63
N VAL A 246 36.48 18.49 23.93
CA VAL A 246 37.71 18.35 24.73
C VAL A 246 38.98 18.12 23.88
N ASP A 247 38.83 17.57 22.67
CA ASP A 247 39.98 17.25 21.80
C ASP A 247 40.69 18.51 21.26
N LYS A 248 42.03 18.47 21.30
CA LYS A 248 42.89 19.50 20.72
C LYS A 248 42.95 19.42 19.19
N ASN A 249 42.69 18.24 18.62
CA ASN A 249 42.76 17.98 17.17
C ASN A 249 41.38 18.09 16.48
N LYS A 250 40.64 19.16 16.82
CA LYS A 250 39.20 19.39 16.57
C LYS A 250 38.62 18.88 15.25
N SER A 251 39.34 18.99 14.13
CA SER A 251 38.78 18.67 12.81
C SER A 251 38.22 17.24 12.74
N LYS A 252 38.98 16.25 13.20
CA LYS A 252 38.58 14.84 13.04
C LYS A 252 37.44 14.44 13.99
N THR A 253 37.51 14.88 15.24
CA THR A 253 36.50 14.58 16.25
C THR A 253 35.19 15.33 16.02
N GLN A 254 35.24 16.54 15.43
CA GLN A 254 34.05 17.22 14.93
C GLN A 254 33.42 16.47 13.73
N ASP A 255 34.22 16.08 12.72
CA ASP A 255 33.72 15.32 11.57
C ASP A 255 33.01 14.01 12.00
N ASP A 256 33.57 13.30 12.97
CA ASP A 256 33.00 12.02 13.47
C ASP A 256 31.77 12.22 14.37
N TYR A 257 31.65 13.38 15.04
CA TYR A 257 30.41 13.82 15.69
C TYR A 257 29.33 14.19 14.66
N ASP A 258 29.65 15.01 13.65
CA ASP A 258 28.69 15.49 12.65
C ASP A 258 28.13 14.34 11.77
N LYS A 259 28.96 13.34 11.44
CA LYS A 259 28.50 12.07 10.81
C LYS A 259 27.53 11.32 11.72
N SER A 260 27.80 11.29 13.03
CA SER A 260 26.96 10.60 14.00
C SER A 260 25.64 11.32 14.24
N LEU A 261 25.64 12.67 14.22
CA LEU A 261 24.43 13.51 14.27
C LEU A 261 23.53 13.25 13.06
N LYS A 262 24.07 13.28 11.84
CA LYS A 262 23.31 12.96 10.62
C LYS A 262 22.72 11.54 10.64
N LYS A 263 23.46 10.56 11.19
CA LYS A 263 22.93 9.20 11.39
C LYS A 263 21.78 9.19 12.41
N TYR A 264 21.93 9.90 13.53
CA TYR A 264 20.89 10.05 14.56
C TYR A 264 19.61 10.68 13.98
N GLU A 265 19.72 11.80 13.26
CA GLU A 265 18.58 12.46 12.60
C GLU A 265 17.82 11.53 11.64
N GLY A 266 18.55 10.75 10.83
CA GLY A 266 17.94 9.76 9.92
C GLY A 266 17.22 8.63 10.66
N LEU A 267 17.72 8.22 11.84
CA LEU A 267 17.11 7.19 12.67
C LEU A 267 15.89 7.70 13.43
N VAL A 268 15.95 8.93 13.96
CA VAL A 268 14.79 9.60 14.60
C VAL A 268 13.63 9.73 13.62
N ARG A 269 13.86 10.11 12.37
CA ARG A 269 12.78 10.17 11.34
C ARG A 269 12.10 8.82 11.13
N LYS A 270 12.84 7.70 11.13
CA LYS A 270 12.25 6.35 11.00
C LYS A 270 11.50 5.94 12.26
N GLN A 271 11.98 6.33 13.45
CA GLN A 271 11.24 6.14 14.69
C GLN A 271 9.94 6.96 14.70
N GLU A 272 9.95 8.23 14.30
CA GLU A 272 8.74 9.04 14.15
C GLU A 272 7.77 8.45 13.12
N GLN A 273 8.28 7.83 12.04
CA GLN A 273 7.48 7.12 11.01
C GLN A 273 6.98 5.73 11.47
N LEU A 274 7.45 5.23 12.62
CA LEU A 274 7.01 3.99 13.28
C LEU A 274 6.07 4.23 14.48
N LEU A 275 6.08 5.45 15.06
CA LEU A 275 5.34 5.81 16.28
C LEU A 275 4.13 6.74 16.04
N ARG A 276 3.72 6.93 14.78
CA ARG A 276 2.50 7.66 14.37
C ARG A 276 1.31 6.72 14.27
#